data_AF-V2W8H9-F1
#
_entry.id   AF-V2W8H9-F1
#
_cell.length_a   1.000
_cell.length_b   1.000
_cell.length_c   1.000
_cell.angle_alpha   90.00
_cell.angle_beta   90.00
_cell.angle_gamma   90.00
#
_symmetry.space_group_name_H-M   'P 1'
#
loop_
_entity.id
_entity.type
_entity.pdbx_description
1 polymer ?
#
loop_
_entity_poly.entity_id
_entity_poly.type
_entity_poly.pdbx_seq_one_letter_code
_entity_poly.pdbx_strand_id
1 'polypeptide(L)'
;MLDFLRLAIPIIPTHVRSLDNHHWFNGDIRDFGVPAATRHVSKDDDGKTITGELYHPYESLPSDYTDMAMKFYTNTMNAVPYVEIKGSPLKLLQGHNVYGFECIELASDHMLGMLFEAFPQLLPILDLAKTEVLCLDTTYLFRLPHQSMVQPALDYMSSLSSGHRKAREVKYQNYISWGNDAASIRPKAYGKFEEVKSQLNKIQKKADKGCQRSKALVCAMHDVLQFANAILRLETRITKTYMSKNGIPTNLFQLIKLQRQQPELLLRLWHVA
;
A
#
# COMPACT_ATOMS: atom_id res chain seq x y z
N MET A 1 -9.25 -10.77 2.91
CA MET A 1 -8.75 -9.66 3.77
C MET A 1 -8.10 -8.58 2.92
N LEU A 2 -8.25 -7.31 3.30
CA LEU A 2 -7.69 -6.16 2.58
C LEU A 2 -6.26 -5.89 3.04
N ASP A 3 -5.27 -6.40 2.31
CA ASP A 3 -3.88 -6.38 2.78
C ASP A 3 -3.08 -5.14 2.36
N PHE A 4 -3.50 -4.47 1.30
CA PHE A 4 -2.87 -3.26 0.80
C PHE A 4 -3.91 -2.33 0.21
N LEU A 5 -3.73 -1.04 0.43
CA LEU A 5 -4.53 0.00 -0.21
C LEU A 5 -3.59 1.14 -0.64
N ARG A 6 -3.79 1.64 -1.86
CA ARG A 6 -3.08 2.81 -2.39
C ARG A 6 -4.09 3.80 -2.93
N LEU A 7 -4.07 5.00 -2.37
CA LEU A 7 -4.96 6.09 -2.71
C LEU A 7 -4.18 7.23 -3.37
N ALA A 8 -4.82 7.88 -4.33
CA ALA A 8 -4.41 9.17 -4.86
C ALA A 8 -5.49 10.20 -4.52
N ILE A 9 -5.10 11.25 -3.81
CA ILE A 9 -5.97 12.33 -3.38
C ILE A 9 -5.62 13.55 -4.24
N PRO A 10 -6.42 13.89 -5.25
CA PRO A 10 -6.09 14.98 -6.18
C PRO A 10 -5.98 16.33 -5.48
N ILE A 11 -5.20 17.24 -6.05
CA ILE A 11 -5.20 18.64 -5.66
C ILE A 11 -6.36 19.38 -6.34
N ILE A 12 -7.00 20.29 -5.62
CA ILE A 12 -8.09 21.10 -6.16
C ILE A 12 -7.63 21.92 -7.39
N PRO A 13 -8.48 22.12 -8.41
CA PRO A 13 -8.06 22.73 -9.68
C PRO A 13 -7.44 24.12 -9.57
N THR A 14 -7.82 24.91 -8.55
CA THR A 14 -7.28 26.26 -8.32
C THR A 14 -5.78 26.29 -8.02
N HIS A 15 -5.22 25.16 -7.56
CA HIS A 15 -3.80 25.01 -7.26
C HIS A 15 -3.06 24.18 -8.31
N VAL A 16 -3.67 23.96 -9.49
CA VAL A 16 -3.09 23.15 -10.57
C VAL A 16 -2.94 24.00 -11.83
N ARG A 17 -1.74 23.99 -12.40
CA ARG A 17 -1.50 24.45 -13.78
C ARG A 17 -1.35 23.25 -14.70
N SER A 18 -1.80 23.43 -15.93
CA SER A 18 -1.79 22.37 -16.95
C SER A 18 -1.35 22.95 -18.28
N LEU A 19 -0.51 22.21 -18.98
CA LEU A 19 -0.15 22.44 -20.37
C LEU A 19 -0.16 21.08 -21.07
N ASP A 20 -1.03 20.91 -22.06
CA ASP A 20 -1.29 19.62 -22.70
C ASP A 20 -1.57 18.50 -21.67
N ASN A 21 -0.74 17.46 -21.64
CA ASN A 21 -0.83 16.36 -20.69
C ASN A 21 0.10 16.49 -19.48
N HIS A 22 0.77 17.64 -19.35
CA HIS A 22 1.67 17.98 -18.26
C HIS A 22 0.91 18.81 -17.21
N HIS A 23 0.90 18.36 -15.96
CA HIS A 23 0.21 19.05 -14.88
C HIS A 23 1.16 19.27 -13.71
N TRP A 24 1.11 20.46 -13.10
CA TRP A 24 1.95 20.79 -11.95
C TRP A 24 1.24 21.63 -10.91
N PHE A 25 1.69 21.47 -9.67
CA PHE A 25 1.23 22.22 -8.52
C PHE A 25 1.67 23.68 -8.62
N ASN A 26 0.73 24.59 -8.41
CA ASN A 26 0.95 26.04 -8.44
C ASN A 26 1.07 26.58 -7.00
N GLY A 27 2.19 26.28 -6.35
CA GLY A 27 2.50 26.70 -4.99
C GLY A 27 3.80 26.11 -4.49
N ASP A 28 4.18 26.43 -3.25
CA ASP A 28 5.34 25.84 -2.57
C ASP A 28 4.88 24.75 -1.60
N ILE A 29 5.40 23.53 -1.74
CA ILE A 29 5.01 22.40 -0.87
C ILE A 29 5.36 22.63 0.60
N ARG A 30 6.35 23.49 0.88
CA ARG A 30 6.79 23.81 2.25
C ARG A 30 5.74 24.61 3.01
N ASP A 31 4.89 25.35 2.31
CA ASP A 31 3.77 26.10 2.89
C ASP A 31 2.70 25.16 3.49
N PHE A 32 2.78 23.86 3.16
CA PHE A 32 1.85 22.83 3.61
C PHE A 32 2.46 21.83 4.60
N GLY A 33 3.62 22.17 5.17
CA GLY A 33 4.29 21.34 6.18
C GLY A 33 4.92 20.07 5.62
N VAL A 34 4.98 19.95 4.28
CA VAL A 34 5.54 18.79 3.59
C VAL A 34 7.05 18.97 3.43
N PRO A 35 7.89 18.00 3.82
CA PRO A 35 9.33 18.09 3.60
C PRO A 35 9.69 18.25 2.12
N ALA A 36 10.68 19.09 1.83
CA ALA A 36 11.15 19.29 0.47
C ALA A 36 12.56 18.75 0.30
N ALA A 37 12.81 18.09 -0.83
CA ALA A 37 14.13 17.69 -1.29
C ALA A 37 14.39 18.27 -2.69
N THR A 38 15.66 18.39 -3.06
CA THR A 38 16.07 18.73 -4.42
C THR A 38 17.07 17.68 -4.93
N ARG A 39 17.12 17.48 -6.24
CA ARG A 39 18.11 16.59 -6.88
C ARG A 39 19.40 17.30 -7.25
N HIS A 40 19.38 18.63 -7.28
CA HIS A 40 20.49 19.44 -7.77
C HIS A 40 20.70 20.66 -6.87
N VAL A 41 21.95 20.87 -6.48
CA VAL A 41 22.40 22.03 -5.71
C VAL A 41 23.61 22.60 -6.43
N SER A 42 23.56 23.88 -6.79
CA SER A 42 24.67 24.58 -7.43
C SER A 42 24.94 25.91 -6.74
N LYS A 43 25.98 26.61 -7.20
CA LYS A 43 26.23 28.01 -6.84
C LYS A 43 25.91 28.90 -8.01
N ASP A 44 25.33 30.06 -7.75
CA ASP A 44 25.24 31.14 -8.73
C ASP A 44 26.60 31.84 -8.89
N ASP A 45 26.65 32.82 -9.80
CA ASP A 45 27.86 33.59 -10.12
C ASP A 45 28.39 34.40 -8.92
N ASP A 46 27.52 34.71 -7.95
CA ASP A 46 27.86 35.37 -6.68
C ASP A 46 28.29 34.38 -5.58
N GLY A 47 28.36 33.08 -5.91
CA GLY A 47 28.77 32.01 -5.00
C GLY A 47 27.68 31.55 -4.01
N LYS A 48 26.45 32.06 -4.13
CA LYS A 48 25.31 31.69 -3.29
C LYS A 48 24.70 30.38 -3.76
N THR A 49 24.33 29.55 -2.80
CA THR A 49 23.70 28.25 -3.08
C THR A 49 22.30 28.44 -3.65
N ILE A 50 22.07 27.85 -4.83
CA ILE A 50 20.76 27.72 -5.46
C ILE A 50 20.38 26.25 -5.58
N THR A 51 19.09 25.96 -5.47
CA THR A 51 18.54 24.60 -5.59
C THR A 51 17.77 24.45 -6.88
N GLY A 52 17.82 23.27 -7.48
CA GLY A 52 16.88 22.89 -8.54
C GLY A 52 15.47 22.70 -7.99
N GLU A 53 14.56 22.24 -8.83
CA GLU A 53 13.14 22.01 -8.48
C GLU A 53 12.97 21.19 -7.20
N LEU A 54 12.10 21.69 -6.32
CA LEU A 54 11.75 21.00 -5.08
C LEU A 54 10.72 19.90 -5.37
N TYR A 55 10.91 18.76 -4.71
CA TYR A 55 9.96 17.65 -4.73
C TYR A 55 9.82 17.04 -3.34
N HIS A 56 8.71 16.37 -3.08
CA HIS A 56 8.54 15.59 -1.86
C HIS A 56 9.03 14.14 -2.09
N PRO A 57 10.03 13.64 -1.34
CA PRO A 57 10.39 12.23 -1.34
C PRO A 57 9.26 11.38 -0.74
N TYR A 58 9.39 10.05 -0.73
CA TYR A 58 8.46 9.26 0.09
C TYR A 58 8.78 9.48 1.56
N GLU A 59 7.73 9.70 2.35
CA GLU A 59 7.82 9.80 3.80
C GLU A 59 7.04 8.65 4.46
N SER A 60 7.54 8.21 5.61
CA SER A 60 6.90 7.18 6.44
C SER A 60 6.13 7.86 7.57
N LEU A 61 4.80 7.79 7.51
CA LEU A 61 3.91 8.25 8.56
C LEU A 61 3.71 7.14 9.59
N PRO A 62 4.19 7.30 10.84
CA PRO A 62 4.10 6.25 11.84
C PRO A 62 2.67 6.09 12.35
N SER A 63 2.22 4.85 12.51
CA SER A 63 1.13 4.48 13.43
C SER A 63 1.70 3.88 14.71
N ASP A 64 0.85 3.40 15.61
CA ASP A 64 1.28 2.61 16.77
C ASP A 64 1.96 1.29 16.37
N TYR A 65 1.70 0.78 15.16
CA TYR A 65 2.17 -0.52 14.73
C TYR A 65 3.15 -0.50 13.57
N THR A 66 2.73 -0.02 12.40
CA THR A 66 3.59 0.10 11.21
C THR A 66 3.52 1.49 10.59
N ASP A 67 4.29 1.73 9.53
CA ASP A 67 4.31 3.04 8.87
C ASP A 67 3.49 2.99 7.58
N MET A 68 2.77 4.08 7.30
CA MET A 68 2.11 4.34 6.03
C MET A 68 3.04 5.20 5.15
N ALA A 69 3.23 4.85 3.89
CA ALA A 69 4.01 5.68 2.99
C ALA A 69 3.15 6.80 2.39
N MET A 70 3.65 8.04 2.41
CA MET A 70 3.02 9.22 1.84
C MET A 70 3.95 9.85 0.79
N LYS A 71 3.39 10.34 -0.32
CA LYS A 71 4.12 11.21 -1.24
C LYS A 71 3.21 12.24 -1.93
N PHE A 72 3.55 13.51 -1.85
CA PHE A 72 2.98 14.53 -2.73
C PHE A 72 3.65 14.52 -4.12
N TYR A 73 2.89 14.16 -5.15
CA TYR A 73 3.27 14.27 -6.55
C TYR A 73 2.86 15.65 -7.10
N THR A 74 3.82 16.57 -7.15
CA THR A 74 3.61 17.96 -7.59
C THR A 74 3.73 18.17 -9.09
N ASN A 75 4.35 17.24 -9.82
CA ASN A 75 4.51 17.30 -11.26
C ASN A 75 4.21 15.91 -11.85
N THR A 76 3.22 15.82 -12.73
CA THR A 76 2.59 14.57 -13.16
C THR A 76 2.18 14.59 -14.63
N MET A 77 2.33 13.44 -15.32
CA MET A 77 1.89 13.27 -16.71
C MET A 77 0.55 12.55 -16.73
N ASN A 78 -0.38 13.03 -17.55
CA ASN A 78 -1.71 12.43 -17.75
C ASN A 78 -2.57 12.30 -16.48
N ALA A 79 -2.19 13.00 -15.40
CA ALA A 79 -2.91 13.09 -14.14
C ALA A 79 -2.62 14.46 -13.53
N VAL A 80 -3.59 15.06 -12.85
CA VAL A 80 -3.37 16.26 -12.04
C VAL A 80 -2.47 15.92 -10.84
N PRO A 81 -1.75 16.89 -10.24
CA PRO A 81 -1.03 16.69 -8.99
C PRO A 81 -1.91 16.06 -7.92
N TYR A 82 -1.32 15.20 -7.09
CA TYR A 82 -2.04 14.47 -6.06
C TYR A 82 -1.13 14.07 -4.89
N VAL A 83 -1.73 13.87 -3.73
CA VAL A 83 -1.09 13.20 -2.59
C VAL A 83 -1.38 11.72 -2.66
N GLU A 84 -0.33 10.92 -2.70
CA GLU A 84 -0.41 9.47 -2.60
C GLU A 84 -0.25 9.04 -1.14
N ILE A 85 -1.12 8.15 -0.68
CA ILE A 85 -0.91 7.39 0.55
C ILE A 85 -1.06 5.89 0.26
N LYS A 86 -0.17 5.08 0.84
CA LYS A 86 -0.19 3.63 0.64
C LYS A 86 0.35 2.87 1.84
N GLY A 87 -0.25 1.73 2.12
CA GLY A 87 0.15 0.90 3.25
C GLY A 87 -0.70 -0.37 3.35
N SER A 88 -0.43 -1.16 4.38
CA SER A 88 -1.28 -2.29 4.76
C SER A 88 -2.22 -1.83 5.88
N PRO A 89 -3.53 -1.64 5.62
CA PRO A 89 -4.48 -1.19 6.65
C PRO A 89 -4.49 -2.11 7.87
N LEU A 90 -4.33 -3.41 7.65
CA LEU A 90 -4.22 -4.41 8.71
C LEU A 90 -2.99 -4.19 9.58
N LYS A 91 -1.81 -4.01 8.98
CA LYS A 91 -0.62 -3.72 9.78
C LYS A 91 -0.72 -2.36 10.49
N LEU A 92 -1.47 -1.40 9.95
CA LEU A 92 -1.69 -0.09 10.58
C LEU A 92 -2.61 -0.18 11.80
N LEU A 93 -3.64 -1.03 11.77
CA LEU A 93 -4.66 -1.12 12.83
C LEU A 93 -4.40 -2.20 13.89
N GLN A 94 -3.70 -3.28 13.55
CA GLN A 94 -3.46 -4.42 14.46
C GLN A 94 -2.00 -4.91 14.45
N GLY A 95 -1.12 -4.30 13.67
CA GLY A 95 0.32 -4.62 13.62
C GLY A 95 0.74 -5.85 12.84
N HIS A 96 -0.21 -6.63 12.35
CA HIS A 96 0.06 -7.73 11.44
C HIS A 96 -0.98 -7.81 10.34
N ASN A 97 -0.69 -8.64 9.33
CA ASN A 97 -1.62 -8.97 8.26
C ASN A 97 -1.78 -10.49 8.10
N VAL A 98 -1.71 -11.25 9.18
CA VAL A 98 -1.89 -12.71 9.11
C VAL A 98 -3.35 -13.08 8.88
N TYR A 99 -4.26 -12.38 9.56
CA TYR A 99 -5.71 -12.39 9.36
C TYR A 99 -6.22 -10.95 9.50
N GLY A 100 -7.49 -10.69 9.21
CA GLY A 100 -8.06 -9.37 9.42
C GLY A 100 -9.34 -9.11 8.63
N PHE A 101 -9.70 -7.83 8.55
CA PHE A 101 -10.95 -7.37 7.94
C PHE A 101 -10.86 -7.19 6.41
N GLU A 102 -12.04 -6.99 5.80
CA GLU A 102 -12.24 -6.75 4.36
C GLU A 102 -12.92 -5.41 4.06
N CYS A 103 -13.07 -4.52 5.04
CA CYS A 103 -13.71 -3.22 4.90
C CYS A 103 -12.78 -2.15 4.28
N ILE A 104 -13.11 -1.65 3.09
CA ILE A 104 -12.40 -0.56 2.41
C ILE A 104 -12.60 0.75 3.17
N GLU A 105 -13.80 1.00 3.68
CA GLU A 105 -14.11 2.22 4.42
C GLU A 105 -13.27 2.36 5.69
N LEU A 106 -13.25 1.33 6.55
CA LEU A 106 -12.42 1.32 7.74
C LEU A 106 -10.93 1.53 7.41
N ALA A 107 -10.46 0.87 6.33
CA ALA A 107 -9.09 1.03 5.88
C ALA A 107 -8.79 2.47 5.44
N SER A 108 -9.65 3.05 4.60
CA SER A 108 -9.42 4.39 4.06
C SER A 108 -9.58 5.47 5.13
N ASP A 109 -10.55 5.34 6.03
CA ASP A 109 -10.80 6.31 7.10
C ASP A 109 -9.57 6.43 8.01
N HIS A 110 -9.00 5.29 8.40
CA HIS A 110 -7.78 5.29 9.21
C HIS A 110 -6.59 5.89 8.45
N MET A 111 -6.39 5.50 7.18
CA MET A 111 -5.28 6.03 6.37
C MET A 111 -5.42 7.54 6.10
N LEU A 112 -6.63 8.03 5.84
CA LEU A 112 -6.90 9.46 5.67
C LEU A 112 -6.74 10.22 6.99
N GLY A 113 -7.22 9.67 8.11
CA GLY A 113 -7.01 10.23 9.45
C GLY A 113 -5.52 10.43 9.76
N MET A 114 -4.69 9.41 9.51
CA MET A 114 -3.23 9.52 9.66
C MET A 114 -2.63 10.63 8.80
N LEU A 115 -3.09 10.80 7.56
CA LEU A 115 -2.63 11.89 6.69
C LEU A 115 -3.01 13.26 7.26
N PHE A 116 -4.24 13.39 7.76
CA PHE A 116 -4.77 14.66 8.26
C PHE A 116 -4.10 15.11 9.56
N GLU A 117 -3.76 14.16 10.43
CA GLU A 117 -3.00 14.44 11.65
C GLU A 117 -1.56 14.83 11.34
N ALA A 118 -0.91 14.15 10.39
CA ALA A 118 0.47 14.43 10.02
C ALA A 118 0.63 15.75 9.24
N PHE A 119 -0.29 16.04 8.32
CA PHE A 119 -0.24 17.20 7.44
C PHE A 119 -1.57 17.95 7.37
N PRO A 120 -2.02 18.56 8.49
CA PRO A 120 -3.29 19.28 8.53
C PRO A 120 -3.34 20.46 7.54
N GLN A 121 -2.18 21.03 7.21
CA GLN A 121 -2.08 22.14 6.27
C GLN A 121 -2.39 21.73 4.82
N LEU A 122 -2.30 20.44 4.45
CA LEU A 122 -2.68 19.98 3.11
C LEU A 122 -4.19 20.00 2.88
N LEU A 123 -5.02 19.86 3.92
CA LEU A 123 -6.47 19.69 3.80
C LEU A 123 -7.16 20.72 2.90
N PRO A 124 -6.86 22.04 2.99
CA PRO A 124 -7.49 23.06 2.15
C PRO A 124 -7.25 22.88 0.64
N ILE A 125 -6.24 22.12 0.24
CA ILE A 125 -5.88 21.92 -1.17
C ILE A 125 -6.21 20.52 -1.70
N LEU A 126 -6.72 19.61 -0.87
CA LEU A 126 -7.07 18.25 -1.27
C LEU A 126 -8.52 18.18 -1.78
N ASP A 127 -8.72 17.66 -2.99
CA ASP A 127 -10.04 17.29 -3.52
C ASP A 127 -10.42 15.88 -3.02
N LEU A 128 -10.77 15.80 -1.72
CA LEU A 128 -11.09 14.54 -1.06
C LEU A 128 -12.19 13.78 -1.80
N ALA A 129 -13.23 14.47 -2.28
CA ALA A 129 -14.35 13.89 -3.00
C ALA A 129 -13.93 13.11 -4.25
N LYS A 130 -12.79 13.48 -4.87
CA LYS A 130 -12.22 12.80 -6.05
C LYS A 130 -11.10 11.83 -5.72
N THR A 131 -10.92 11.43 -4.47
CA THR A 131 -9.93 10.41 -4.09
C THR A 131 -10.11 9.14 -4.92
N GLU A 132 -9.02 8.65 -5.50
CA GLU A 132 -9.01 7.46 -6.35
C GLU A 132 -8.23 6.31 -5.69
N VAL A 133 -8.75 5.09 -5.83
CA VAL A 133 -8.06 3.85 -5.48
C VAL A 133 -7.18 3.44 -6.65
N LEU A 134 -5.87 3.59 -6.50
CA LEU A 134 -4.89 3.22 -7.53
C LEU A 134 -4.68 1.71 -7.61
N CYS A 135 -4.69 1.03 -6.47
CA CYS A 135 -4.73 -0.42 -6.38
C CYS A 135 -5.07 -0.87 -4.96
N LEU A 136 -5.57 -2.09 -4.85
CA LEU A 136 -5.77 -2.79 -3.59
C LEU A 136 -5.26 -4.22 -3.70
N ASP A 137 -4.85 -4.81 -2.57
CA ASP A 137 -4.51 -6.23 -2.49
C ASP A 137 -5.55 -6.95 -1.64
N THR A 138 -6.19 -7.95 -2.22
CA THR A 138 -7.09 -8.86 -1.52
C THR A 138 -6.37 -10.19 -1.31
N THR A 139 -6.42 -10.72 -0.09
CA THR A 139 -5.76 -11.97 0.27
C THR A 139 -6.73 -12.95 0.91
N TYR A 140 -6.66 -14.21 0.49
CA TYR A 140 -7.26 -15.33 1.20
C TYR A 140 -6.16 -16.31 1.61
N LEU A 141 -6.46 -17.16 2.57
CA LEU A 141 -5.49 -18.09 3.13
C LEU A 141 -6.10 -19.46 3.35
N PHE A 142 -5.24 -20.46 3.37
CA PHE A 142 -5.59 -21.80 3.80
C PHE A 142 -4.44 -22.39 4.60
N ARG A 143 -4.79 -23.32 5.50
CA ARG A 143 -3.83 -24.00 6.37
C ARG A 143 -3.54 -25.39 5.82
N LEU A 144 -2.26 -25.69 5.66
CA LEU A 144 -1.77 -27.02 5.37
C LEU A 144 -1.66 -27.85 6.66
N PRO A 145 -1.60 -29.19 6.58
CA PRO A 145 -1.45 -30.04 7.76
C PRO A 145 -0.14 -29.78 8.54
N HIS A 146 0.93 -29.37 7.85
CA HIS A 146 2.24 -29.17 8.47
C HIS A 146 3.07 -28.09 7.75
N GLN A 147 3.94 -27.38 8.47
CA GLN A 147 4.78 -26.31 7.91
C GLN A 147 5.70 -26.80 6.79
N SER A 148 6.17 -28.04 6.88
CA SER A 148 7.03 -28.67 5.86
C SER A 148 6.33 -28.86 4.51
N MET A 149 4.99 -28.78 4.46
CA MET A 149 4.22 -28.88 3.22
C MET A 149 4.13 -27.56 2.45
N VAL A 150 4.52 -26.42 3.04
CA VAL A 150 4.40 -25.10 2.42
C VAL A 150 5.23 -25.00 1.13
N GLN A 151 6.52 -25.36 1.18
CA GLN A 151 7.38 -25.29 0.00
C GLN A 151 6.94 -26.30 -1.08
N PRO A 152 6.67 -27.59 -0.79
CA PRO A 152 6.13 -28.51 -1.79
C PRO A 152 4.82 -28.06 -2.45
N ALA A 153 3.91 -27.44 -1.69
CA ALA A 153 2.67 -26.90 -2.23
C ALA A 153 2.93 -25.71 -3.17
N LEU A 154 3.86 -24.82 -2.82
CA LEU A 154 4.29 -23.72 -3.70
C LEU A 154 4.97 -24.24 -4.96
N ASP A 155 5.84 -25.25 -4.84
CA ASP A 155 6.53 -25.89 -5.97
C ASP A 155 5.50 -26.47 -6.95
N TYR A 156 4.50 -27.20 -6.42
CA TYR A 156 3.39 -27.70 -7.21
C TYR A 156 2.61 -26.58 -7.89
N MET A 157 2.21 -25.54 -7.14
CA MET A 157 1.47 -24.39 -7.68
C MET A 157 2.28 -23.62 -8.74
N SER A 158 3.61 -23.57 -8.64
CA SER A 158 4.48 -22.93 -9.62
C SER A 158 4.45 -23.63 -10.99
N SER A 159 4.17 -24.94 -11.01
CA SER A 159 4.01 -25.71 -12.23
C SER A 159 2.68 -25.47 -12.95
N LEU A 160 1.71 -24.90 -12.24
CA LEU A 160 0.40 -24.57 -12.80
C LEU A 160 0.51 -23.31 -13.67
N SER A 161 -0.03 -23.41 -14.89
CA SER A 161 -0.19 -22.27 -15.79
C SER A 161 -1.67 -22.03 -16.07
N SER A 162 -2.10 -20.77 -16.02
CA SER A 162 -3.45 -20.35 -16.41
C SER A 162 -3.35 -19.28 -17.50
N GLY A 163 -3.79 -19.62 -18.71
CA GLY A 163 -3.64 -18.78 -19.90
C GLY A 163 -2.19 -18.44 -20.22
N HIS A 164 -1.90 -17.15 -20.45
CA HIS A 164 -0.55 -16.67 -20.76
C HIS A 164 0.32 -16.34 -19.54
N ARG A 165 -0.18 -16.58 -18.31
CA ARG A 165 0.55 -16.24 -17.08
C ARG A 165 1.46 -17.40 -16.68
N LYS A 166 2.76 -17.22 -16.86
CA LYS A 166 3.78 -18.13 -16.33
C LYS A 166 4.14 -17.73 -14.91
N ALA A 167 4.31 -18.72 -14.04
CA ALA A 167 4.85 -18.50 -12.71
C ALA A 167 6.27 -17.95 -12.82
N ARG A 168 6.54 -16.88 -12.07
CA ARG A 168 7.88 -16.40 -11.77
C ARG A 168 8.15 -16.82 -10.34
N GLU A 169 8.93 -17.88 -10.21
CA GLU A 169 9.43 -18.33 -8.92
C GLU A 169 10.60 -17.42 -8.52
N VAL A 170 10.53 -16.85 -7.32
CA VAL A 170 11.75 -16.38 -6.66
C VAL A 170 12.17 -17.53 -5.77
N LYS A 171 13.04 -18.39 -6.32
CA LYS A 171 13.63 -19.50 -5.57
C LYS A 171 14.13 -18.97 -4.21
N TYR A 172 13.90 -19.74 -3.15
CA TYR A 172 14.35 -19.47 -1.77
C TYR A 172 13.58 -18.45 -0.93
N GLN A 173 12.40 -17.96 -1.36
CA GLN A 173 11.59 -17.02 -0.55
C GLN A 173 10.21 -17.54 -0.13
N ASN A 174 9.90 -18.84 -0.26
CA ASN A 174 8.54 -19.38 -0.03
C ASN A 174 7.48 -18.51 -0.74
N TYR A 175 7.77 -18.10 -1.99
CA TYR A 175 7.01 -17.09 -2.70
C TYR A 175 6.97 -17.40 -4.21
N ILE A 176 5.77 -17.34 -4.77
CA ILE A 176 5.53 -17.40 -6.21
C ILE A 176 4.62 -16.25 -6.64
N SER A 177 4.82 -15.78 -7.87
CA SER A 177 3.97 -14.76 -8.49
C SER A 177 3.65 -15.16 -9.91
N TRP A 178 2.47 -14.79 -10.42
CA TRP A 178 2.14 -15.01 -11.84
C TRP A 178 1.92 -13.69 -12.56
N GLY A 179 2.47 -13.59 -13.77
CA GLY A 179 2.39 -12.40 -14.59
C GLY A 179 3.57 -11.45 -14.43
N ASN A 180 3.41 -10.21 -14.91
CA ASN A 180 4.44 -9.17 -14.87
C ASN A 180 3.98 -7.97 -14.00
N ASP A 181 4.93 -7.10 -13.65
CA ASP A 181 4.65 -5.91 -12.85
C ASP A 181 3.86 -4.82 -13.60
N ALA A 182 3.58 -5.01 -14.88
CA ALA A 182 2.70 -4.14 -15.67
C ALA A 182 1.25 -4.65 -15.69
N ALA A 183 0.99 -5.87 -15.25
CA ALA A 183 -0.33 -6.48 -15.31
C ALA A 183 -1.33 -5.74 -14.41
N SER A 184 -2.58 -5.70 -14.85
CA SER A 184 -3.69 -5.09 -14.10
C SER A 184 -4.21 -5.97 -12.96
N ILE A 185 -3.88 -7.27 -13.00
CA ILE A 185 -4.11 -8.26 -11.95
C ILE A 185 -2.79 -8.97 -11.68
N ARG A 186 -2.38 -9.08 -10.42
CA ARG A 186 -1.09 -9.69 -10.03
C ARG A 186 -1.27 -10.66 -8.86
N PRO A 187 -1.56 -11.94 -9.15
CA PRO A 187 -1.66 -12.97 -8.12
C PRO A 187 -0.28 -13.39 -7.63
N LYS A 188 -0.22 -13.77 -6.35
CA LYS A 188 0.94 -14.25 -5.63
C LYS A 188 0.52 -15.29 -4.62
N ALA A 189 1.40 -16.24 -4.34
CA ALA A 189 1.23 -17.16 -3.24
C ALA A 189 2.50 -17.26 -2.42
N TYR A 190 2.37 -17.28 -1.09
CA TYR A 190 3.53 -17.37 -0.20
C TYR A 190 3.21 -17.94 1.17
N GLY A 191 4.23 -18.53 1.80
CA GLY A 191 4.18 -19.00 3.17
C GLY A 191 4.34 -17.87 4.17
N LYS A 192 3.44 -17.76 5.16
CA LYS A 192 3.42 -16.58 6.06
C LYS A 192 4.31 -16.72 7.30
N PHE A 193 4.56 -17.94 7.76
CA PHE A 193 5.22 -18.23 9.04
C PHE A 193 6.61 -17.58 9.19
N GLU A 194 7.51 -17.77 8.22
CA GLU A 194 8.89 -17.26 8.30
C GLU A 194 8.95 -15.72 8.28
N GLU A 195 8.02 -15.06 7.57
CA GLU A 195 7.90 -13.60 7.59
C GLU A 195 7.53 -13.12 9.00
N VAL A 196 6.53 -13.74 9.62
CA VAL A 196 6.04 -13.38 10.97
C VAL A 196 7.13 -13.64 12.01
N LYS A 197 7.82 -14.78 11.93
CA LYS A 197 8.93 -15.12 12.82
C LYS A 197 10.06 -14.09 12.72
N SER A 198 10.44 -13.69 11.51
CA SER A 198 11.46 -12.66 11.28
C SER A 198 11.04 -11.29 11.82
N GLN A 199 9.78 -10.90 11.63
CA GLN A 199 9.22 -9.65 12.17
C GLN A 199 9.23 -9.64 13.71
N LEU A 200 8.73 -10.72 14.34
CA LEU A 200 8.68 -10.86 15.80
C LEU A 200 10.08 -10.77 16.40
N ASN A 201 11.08 -11.46 15.82
CA ASN A 201 12.47 -11.37 16.28
C ASN A 201 13.05 -9.94 16.22
N LYS A 202 12.69 -9.15 15.20
CA LYS A 202 13.13 -7.75 15.08
C LYS A 202 12.47 -6.86 16.13
N ILE A 203 11.19 -7.06 16.38
CA ILE A 203 10.43 -6.30 17.38
C ILE A 203 10.91 -6.66 18.78
N GLN A 204 11.12 -7.94 19.08
CA GLN A 204 11.64 -8.40 20.37
C GLN A 204 12.98 -7.72 20.70
N LYS A 205 13.93 -7.69 19.75
CA LYS A 205 15.22 -6.99 19.95
C LYS A 205 15.07 -5.51 20.29
N LYS A 206 14.03 -4.83 19.79
CA LYS A 206 13.74 -3.42 20.14
C LYS A 206 13.06 -3.32 21.51
N ALA A 207 12.17 -4.25 21.83
CA ALA A 207 11.50 -4.35 23.12
C ALA A 207 12.51 -4.58 24.26
N ASP A 208 13.48 -5.47 24.05
CA ASP A 208 14.55 -5.78 24.99
C ASP A 208 15.46 -4.56 25.25
N LYS A 209 15.60 -3.67 24.26
CA LYS A 209 16.29 -2.37 24.39
C LYS A 209 15.46 -1.29 25.07
N GLY A 210 14.26 -1.61 25.56
CA GLY A 210 13.40 -0.70 26.32
C GLY A 210 12.32 0.04 25.51
N CYS A 211 12.16 -0.24 24.21
CA CYS A 211 11.13 0.41 23.40
C CYS A 211 9.72 -0.05 23.82
N GLN A 212 8.94 0.84 24.44
CA GLN A 212 7.58 0.54 24.93
C GLN A 212 6.62 0.16 23.80
N ARG A 213 6.67 0.88 22.66
CA ARG A 213 5.89 0.53 21.45
C ARG A 213 6.19 -0.90 20.99
N SER A 214 7.46 -1.30 20.99
CA SER A 214 7.84 -2.66 20.59
C SER A 214 7.37 -3.72 21.60
N LYS A 215 7.37 -3.42 22.90
CA LYS A 215 6.80 -4.33 23.92
C LYS A 215 5.31 -4.59 23.69
N ALA A 216 4.53 -3.55 23.42
CA ALA A 216 3.12 -3.68 23.08
C ALA A 216 2.91 -4.53 21.81
N LEU A 217 3.73 -4.33 20.78
CA LEU A 217 3.67 -5.13 19.56
C LEU A 217 3.99 -6.62 19.79
N VAL A 218 4.97 -6.94 20.64
CA VAL A 218 5.27 -8.34 20.98
C VAL A 218 4.05 -9.02 21.58
N CYS A 219 3.36 -8.34 22.51
CA CYS A 219 2.13 -8.87 23.10
C CYS A 219 1.04 -9.08 22.04
N ALA A 220 0.83 -8.11 21.14
CA ALA A 220 -0.14 -8.21 20.06
C ALA A 220 0.19 -9.32 19.03
N MET A 221 1.47 -9.69 18.90
CA MET A 221 1.94 -10.69 17.94
C MET A 221 2.11 -12.10 18.53
N HIS A 222 1.83 -12.32 19.82
CA HIS A 222 2.13 -13.60 20.49
C HIS A 222 1.44 -14.80 19.83
N ASP A 223 0.11 -14.72 19.66
CA ASP A 223 -0.69 -15.81 19.07
C ASP A 223 -0.61 -15.84 17.54
N VAL A 224 -0.13 -14.74 16.94
CA VAL A 224 -0.05 -14.54 15.50
C VAL A 224 0.94 -15.50 14.86
N LEU A 225 2.05 -15.80 15.56
CA LEU A 225 3.04 -16.76 15.07
C LEU A 225 2.48 -18.19 15.02
N GLN A 226 1.75 -18.60 16.06
CA GLN A 226 1.09 -19.91 16.08
C GLN A 226 0.04 -20.01 14.98
N PHE A 227 -0.74 -18.94 14.77
CA PHE A 227 -1.72 -18.91 13.69
C PHE A 227 -1.06 -19.02 12.32
N ALA A 228 0.04 -18.31 12.08
CA ALA A 228 0.75 -18.29 10.79
C ALA A 228 1.40 -19.62 10.40
N ASN A 229 1.50 -20.58 11.33
CA ASN A 229 2.05 -21.90 11.08
C ASN A 229 1.25 -22.64 10.00
N ALA A 230 1.96 -23.18 9.02
CA ALA A 230 1.45 -23.91 7.86
C ALA A 230 0.43 -23.13 7.01
N ILE A 231 0.41 -21.80 7.11
CA ILE A 231 -0.48 -20.96 6.30
C ILE A 231 0.18 -20.61 4.97
N LEU A 232 -0.56 -20.91 3.90
CA LEU A 232 -0.35 -20.33 2.58
C LEU A 232 -1.32 -19.17 2.36
N ARG A 233 -0.77 -18.04 1.90
CA ARG A 233 -1.52 -16.85 1.52
C ARG A 233 -1.61 -16.79 0.00
N LEU A 234 -2.81 -16.54 -0.50
CA LEU A 234 -3.15 -16.29 -1.89
C LEU A 234 -3.55 -14.82 -2.00
N GLU A 235 -2.61 -13.99 -2.40
CA GLU A 235 -2.75 -12.54 -2.50
C GLU A 235 -2.88 -12.12 -3.94
N THR A 236 -3.81 -11.22 -4.24
CA THR A 236 -3.96 -10.66 -5.57
C THR A 236 -4.04 -9.14 -5.49
N ARG A 237 -3.15 -8.47 -6.23
CA ARG A 237 -3.25 -7.04 -6.49
C ARG A 237 -4.20 -6.77 -7.65
N ILE A 238 -5.17 -5.89 -7.42
CA ILE A 238 -6.08 -5.37 -8.44
C ILE A 238 -5.78 -3.88 -8.65
N THR A 239 -5.46 -3.49 -9.88
CA THR A 239 -5.12 -2.09 -10.21
C THR A 239 -6.33 -1.30 -10.70
N LYS A 240 -6.21 0.03 -10.63
CA LYS A 240 -7.14 1.00 -11.23
C LYS A 240 -7.51 0.62 -12.66
N THR A 241 -6.52 0.21 -13.47
CA THR A 241 -6.74 -0.21 -14.86
C THR A 241 -7.71 -1.37 -14.98
N TYR A 242 -7.61 -2.39 -14.11
CA TYR A 242 -8.57 -3.50 -14.14
C TYR A 242 -9.96 -3.01 -13.75
N MET A 243 -10.04 -2.26 -12.65
CA MET A 243 -11.31 -1.75 -12.14
C MET A 243 -12.04 -0.91 -13.19
N SER A 244 -11.37 0.10 -13.75
CA SER A 244 -11.94 0.98 -14.80
C SER A 244 -12.39 0.22 -16.04
N LYS A 245 -11.61 -0.76 -16.51
CA LYS A 245 -11.97 -1.56 -17.71
C LYS A 245 -13.18 -2.47 -17.50
N ASN A 246 -13.47 -2.85 -16.26
CA ASN A 246 -14.55 -3.77 -15.92
C ASN A 246 -15.73 -3.08 -15.23
N GLY A 247 -15.85 -1.75 -15.37
CA GLY A 247 -16.97 -0.98 -14.81
C GLY A 247 -17.00 -0.91 -13.28
N ILE A 248 -15.88 -1.20 -12.62
CA ILE A 248 -15.74 -1.07 -11.16
C ILE A 248 -15.30 0.36 -10.86
N PRO A 249 -16.02 1.10 -9.99
CA PRO A 249 -15.65 2.46 -9.62
C PRO A 249 -14.24 2.53 -9.04
N THR A 250 -13.48 3.53 -9.46
CA THR A 250 -12.14 3.78 -8.91
C THR A 250 -12.13 4.95 -7.93
N ASN A 251 -13.17 5.78 -7.93
CA ASN A 251 -13.40 6.74 -6.85
C ASN A 251 -13.65 6.00 -5.53
N LEU A 252 -12.94 6.39 -4.47
CA LEU A 252 -12.96 5.74 -3.18
C LEU A 252 -14.38 5.63 -2.60
N PHE A 253 -15.12 6.73 -2.56
CA PHE A 253 -16.45 6.75 -1.94
C PHE A 253 -17.48 5.96 -2.75
N GLN A 254 -17.38 5.99 -4.08
CA GLN A 254 -18.20 5.14 -4.95
C GLN A 254 -17.87 3.66 -4.76
N LEU A 255 -16.59 3.31 -4.60
CA LEU A 255 -16.18 1.94 -4.34
C LEU A 255 -16.62 1.44 -2.96
N ILE A 256 -16.56 2.29 -1.93
CA ILE A 256 -17.10 2.00 -0.59
C ILE A 256 -18.62 1.76 -0.68
N LYS A 257 -19.35 2.61 -1.40
CA LYS A 257 -20.79 2.43 -1.63
C LYS A 257 -21.08 1.10 -2.33
N LEU A 258 -20.28 0.75 -3.34
CA LEU A 258 -20.40 -0.54 -4.02
C LEU A 258 -20.13 -1.71 -3.06
N GLN A 259 -19.10 -1.64 -2.22
CA GLN A 259 -18.81 -2.69 -1.23
C GLN A 259 -19.93 -2.85 -0.20
N ARG A 260 -20.55 -1.75 0.26
CA ARG A 260 -21.70 -1.82 1.17
C ARG A 260 -22.90 -2.53 0.52
N GLN A 261 -23.11 -2.33 -0.78
CA GLN A 261 -24.13 -3.02 -1.55
C GLN A 261 -23.75 -4.47 -1.89
N GLN A 262 -22.45 -4.76 -1.98
CA GLN A 262 -21.89 -6.06 -2.33
C GLN A 262 -20.77 -6.42 -1.34
N PRO A 263 -21.09 -6.94 -0.14
CA PRO A 263 -20.09 -7.20 0.90
C PRO A 263 -18.93 -8.09 0.44
N GLU A 264 -19.22 -9.05 -0.46
CA GLU A 264 -18.25 -9.97 -1.07
C GLU A 264 -17.41 -9.36 -2.20
N LEU A 265 -17.37 -8.03 -2.36
CA LEU A 265 -16.65 -7.37 -3.45
C LEU A 265 -15.17 -7.77 -3.50
N LEU A 266 -14.49 -7.84 -2.35
CA LEU A 266 -13.07 -8.22 -2.30
C LEU A 266 -12.85 -9.70 -2.63
N LEU A 267 -13.81 -10.58 -2.30
CA LEU A 267 -13.78 -11.98 -2.70
C LEU A 267 -13.98 -12.13 -4.20
N ARG A 268 -14.94 -11.40 -4.78
CA ARG A 268 -15.17 -11.36 -6.24
C ARG A 268 -13.94 -10.86 -6.99
N LEU A 269 -13.32 -9.80 -6.48
CA LEU A 269 -12.06 -9.27 -7.01
C LEU A 269 -10.89 -10.25 -6.87
N TRP A 270 -10.92 -11.13 -5.88
CA TRP A 270 -9.93 -12.17 -5.74
C TRP A 270 -10.16 -13.34 -6.72
N HIS A 271 -11.42 -13.69 -7.01
CA HIS A 271 -11.75 -14.79 -7.94
C HIS A 271 -11.38 -14.54 -9.40
N VAL A 272 -11.19 -13.29 -9.81
CA VAL A 272 -10.73 -12.95 -11.17
C VAL A 272 -9.21 -13.11 -11.36
N ALA A 273 -8.51 -13.52 -10.29
CA ALA A 273 -7.06 -13.67 -10.23
C ALA A 273 -6.54 -14.95 -10.87
#